data_AF-A0A1G8M5Z5-F1
#
_entry.id   AF-A0A1G8M5Z5-F1
#
_cell.length_a   1.000
_cell.length_b   1.000
_cell.length_c   1.000
_cell.angle_alpha   90.00
_cell.angle_beta   90.00
_cell.angle_gamma   90.00
#
_symmetry.space_group_name_H-M   'P 1'
#
loop_
_entity.id
_entity.type
_entity.pdbx_description
1 polymer ?
#
loop_
_entity_poly.entity_id
_entity_poly.type
_entity_poly.pdbx_seq_one_letter_code
_entity_poly.pdbx_strand_id
1 'polypeptide(L)' 'MAPLYAHRFLPAGRGTYGHPVLSMRGWDTIYYGTDLADYINQEFQEPRPERDEEWQPHATVPFWRDYL' A
#
# COMPACT_ATOMS: atom_id res chain seq x y z
N MET A 1 8.49 -8.40 4.63
CA MET A 1 8.05 -7.45 3.59
C MET A 1 8.55 -7.92 2.25
N ALA A 2 7.80 -7.66 1.18
CA ALA A 2 8.27 -7.86 -0.18
C ALA A 2 8.48 -6.49 -0.83
N PRO A 3 9.69 -6.19 -1.37
CA PRO A 3 9.90 -4.95 -2.11
C PRO A 3 9.09 -5.00 -3.41
N LEU A 4 8.46 -3.89 -3.74
CA LEU A 4 7.86 -3.61 -5.03
C LEU A 4 8.74 -2.58 -5.76
N TYR A 5 8.19 -1.93 -6.78
CA TYR A 5 8.91 -0.94 -7.58
C TYR A 5 9.28 0.31 -6.75
N ALA A 6 10.51 0.81 -6.95
CA ALA A 6 11.06 1.99 -6.28
C ALA A 6 11.03 1.92 -4.74
N HIS A 7 10.17 2.70 -4.11
CA HIS A 7 10.05 2.86 -2.65
C HIS A 7 8.74 2.27 -2.12
N ARG A 8 8.17 1.30 -2.85
CA ARG A 8 6.90 0.64 -2.56
C ARG A 8 7.15 -0.75 -1.98
N PHE A 9 6.32 -1.16 -1.01
CA PHE A 9 6.49 -2.42 -0.30
C PHE A 9 5.14 -3.05 0.02
N LEU A 10 5.07 -4.38 -0.10
CA LEU A 10 3.94 -5.17 0.37
C LEU A 10 4.24 -5.71 1.78
N PRO A 11 3.36 -5.46 2.77
CA PRO A 11 3.44 -6.12 4.07
C PRO A 11 3.41 -7.64 3.89
N ALA A 12 4.31 -8.34 4.57
CA ALA A 12 4.30 -9.80 4.57
C ALA A 12 3.38 -10.27 5.70
N GLY A 13 2.26 -10.89 5.36
CA GLY A 13 1.45 -11.68 6.27
C GLY A 13 1.42 -13.13 5.82
N ARG A 14 1.58 -14.09 6.74
CA ARG A 14 1.55 -15.52 6.39
C ARG A 14 0.09 -15.92 6.13
N GLY A 15 -0.19 -16.41 4.91
CA GLY A 15 -1.52 -16.90 4.55
C GLY A 15 -2.60 -15.82 4.39
N THR A 16 -2.22 -14.55 4.32
CA THR A 16 -3.12 -13.41 4.18
C THR A 16 -2.85 -12.67 2.87
N TYR A 17 -3.88 -12.05 2.30
CA TYR A 17 -3.84 -11.32 1.04
C TYR A 17 -4.65 -10.02 1.16
N GLY A 18 -4.58 -9.16 0.14
CA GLY A 18 -5.26 -7.85 0.16
C GLY A 18 -4.61 -6.86 1.13
N HIS A 19 -3.30 -6.98 1.35
CA HIS A 19 -2.56 -6.02 2.16
C HIS A 19 -2.39 -4.70 1.41
N PRO A 20 -2.53 -3.54 2.10
CA PRO A 20 -2.27 -2.27 1.47
C PRO A 20 -0.80 -2.14 1.10
N VAL A 21 -0.53 -1.54 -0.06
CA VAL A 21 0.83 -1.22 -0.50
C VAL A 21 1.31 0.00 0.25
N LEU A 22 2.48 -0.13 0.87
CA LEU A 22 3.11 0.94 1.63
C LEU A 22 4.14 1.66 0.76
N SER A 23 4.26 2.96 0.98
CA SER A 23 5.32 3.80 0.44
C SER A 23 6.24 4.23 1.56
N MET A 24 7.51 3.84 1.51
CA MET A 24 8.49 4.18 2.56
C MET A 24 9.57 5.09 1.99
N ARG A 25 9.65 6.33 2.48
CA ARG A 25 10.71 7.29 2.15
C ARG A 25 11.43 7.72 3.42
N GLY A 26 12.60 7.13 3.67
CA GLY A 26 13.35 7.36 4.89
C GLY A 26 12.58 6.84 6.09
N TRP A 27 12.17 7.76 6.98
CA TRP A 27 11.37 7.44 8.18
C TRP A 27 9.86 7.58 7.97
N ASP A 28 9.45 8.14 6.84
CA ASP A 28 8.04 8.38 6.53
C ASP A 28 7.45 7.16 5.82
N THR A 29 6.32 6.67 6.32
CA THR A 29 5.58 5.56 5.73
C THR A 29 4.13 5.96 5.56
N ILE A 30 3.57 5.76 4.37
CA ILE A 30 2.17 6.03 4.07
C ILE A 30 1.52 4.87 3.33
N TYR A 31 0.18 4.83 3.35
CA TYR A 31 -0.61 4.01 2.44
C TYR A 31 -0.54 4.57 1.02
N TYR A 32 -0.12 3.75 0.09
CA TYR A 32 -0.06 4.10 -1.33
C TYR A 32 -1.15 3.41 -2.15
N GLY A 33 -1.54 2.20 -1.79
CA GLY A 33 -2.69 1.52 -2.36
C GLY A 33 -3.42 0.69 -1.31
N THR A 34 -4.72 0.50 -1.47
CA THR A 34 -5.55 -0.33 -0.58
C THR A 34 -5.25 -1.82 -0.73
N ASP A 35 -4.85 -2.23 -1.94
CA ASP A 35 -4.32 -3.55 -2.26
C ASP A 35 -3.32 -3.46 -3.43
N LEU A 36 -2.86 -4.62 -3.92
CA LEU A 36 -1.90 -4.69 -5.01
C LEU A 36 -2.49 -4.24 -6.36
N ALA A 37 -3.79 -4.47 -6.60
CA ALA A 37 -4.45 -4.08 -7.84
C ALA A 37 -4.68 -2.56 -7.89
N ASP A 38 -5.15 -1.97 -6.79
CA ASP A 38 -5.25 -0.52 -6.61
C ASP A 38 -3.90 0.16 -6.81
N TYR A 39 -2.83 -0.43 -6.25
CA TYR A 39 -1.46 0.05 -6.48
C TYR A 39 -1.07 0.05 -7.97
N ILE A 40 -1.33 -1.03 -8.70
CA ILE A 40 -0.96 -1.13 -10.12
C ILE A 40 -1.71 -0.06 -10.93
N ASN A 41 -3.02 0.13 -10.67
CA ASN A 41 -3.80 1.17 -11.33
C ASN A 41 -3.23 2.56 -10.99
N GLN A 42 -2.92 2.82 -9.72
CA GLN A 42 -2.37 4.11 -9.28
C GLN A 42 -0.95 4.43 -9.77
N GLU A 43 -0.14 3.42 -10.10
CA GLU A 43 1.25 3.60 -10.53
C GLU A 43 1.41 3.65 -12.05
N PHE A 44 0.57 2.92 -12.79
CA PHE A 44 0.78 2.68 -14.23
C PHE A 44 -0.37 3.11 -15.13
N GLN A 45 -1.54 3.46 -14.59
CA GLN A 45 -2.67 3.93 -15.40
C GLN A 45 -2.56 5.43 -15.65
N GLU A 46 -2.76 5.82 -16.91
CA GLU A 46 -2.79 7.22 -17.37
C GLU A 46 -4.17 7.49 -18.03
N PRO A 47 -4.90 8.55 -17.63
CA PRO A 47 -4.60 9.44 -16.51
C PRO A 47 -4.69 8.71 -15.17
N ARG A 48 -3.90 9.18 -14.20
CA ARG A 48 -3.91 8.63 -12.85
C ARG A 48 -5.32 8.67 -12.25
N PRO A 49 -5.87 7.55 -11.75
CA PRO A 49 -7.20 7.54 -11.16
C PRO A 49 -7.23 8.40 -9.89
N GLU A 50 -8.26 9.25 -9.79
CA GLU A 50 -8.56 9.99 -8.56
C GLU A 50 -8.92 9.01 -7.43
N ARG A 51 -8.65 9.42 -6.19
CA ARG A 51 -9.04 8.64 -5.02
C ARG A 51 -10.37 9.17 -4.51
N ASP A 52 -11.37 8.30 -4.45
CA ASP A 52 -12.69 8.63 -3.92
C ASP A 52 -12.67 8.76 -2.39
N GLU A 53 -13.72 9.33 -1.81
CA GLU A 53 -13.91 9.48 -0.35
C GLU A 53 -13.96 8.12 0.39
N GLU A 54 -14.23 7.04 -0.35
CA GLU A 54 -14.21 5.66 0.16
C GLU A 54 -12.78 5.09 0.30
N TRP A 55 -11.74 5.83 -0.10
CA TRP A 55 -10.35 5.42 0.06
C TRP A 55 -9.93 5.42 1.53
N GLN A 56 -10.14 4.27 2.19
CA GLN A 56 -9.82 4.05 3.60
C GLN A 56 -8.91 2.83 3.77
N PRO A 57 -7.63 2.93 3.37
CA PRO A 57 -6.67 1.86 3.59
C PRO A 57 -6.46 1.64 5.10
N HIS A 58 -6.35 0.37 5.49
CA HIS A 58 -6.07 0.01 6.86
C HIS A 58 -4.97 -1.05 6.90
N ALA A 59 -4.00 -0.87 7.79
CA ALA A 59 -2.97 -1.87 8.02
C ALA A 59 -3.62 -3.18 8.48
N THR A 60 -3.40 -4.23 7.71
CA THR A 60 -3.90 -5.59 7.98
C THR A 60 -2.88 -6.45 8.72
N VAL A 61 -1.61 -6.01 8.75
CA VAL A 61 -0.54 -6.66 9.51
C VAL A 61 -0.35 -5.92 10.84
N PRO A 62 -0.38 -6.62 12.00
CA PRO A 62 -0.34 -6.00 13.33
C PRO A 62 0.84 -5.03 13.52
N PHE A 63 2.04 -5.43 13.09
CA PHE A 63 3.23 -4.58 13.19
C PHE A 63 3.02 -3.18 12.60
N TRP A 64 2.35 -3.07 11.44
CA TRP A 64 2.16 -1.78 10.77
C TRP A 64 0.98 -0.96 11.31
N ARG A 65 0.07 -1.57 12.08
CA ARG A 65 -1.03 -0.83 12.73
C ARG A 65 -0.54 0.15 13.79
N ASP A 66 0.62 -0.11 14.38
CA ASP A 66 1.15 0.72 15.46
C ASP A 66 1.97 1.92 14.95
N TYR A 67 2.27 1.98 13.64
CA TYR A 67 3.14 3.00 13.03
C TYR A 67 2.46 3.85 11.94
N LEU A 68 1.18 3.59 11.63
CA LEU A 68 0.40 4.23 10.56
C LEU A 68 -0.95 4.73 11.08
#